data_AF-A0A7W0FRN8-F1
#
_entry.id   AF-A0A7W0FRN8-F1
#
_cell.length_a   1.000
_cell.length_b   1.000
_cell.length_c   1.000
_cell.angle_alpha   90.00
_cell.angle_beta   90.00
_cell.angle_gamma   90.00
#
_symmetry.space_group_name_H-M   'P 1'
#
loop_
_entity.id
_entity.type
_entity.pdbx_description
1 polymer ?
#
loop_
_entity_poly.entity_id
_entity_poly.type
_entity_poly.pdbx_seq_one_letter_code
_entity_poly.pdbx_strand_id
1 'polypeptide(L)'
;MVTHNQLVQPFVVQTLAELAAQRPLNGQELVHFTESLATKVIEEYSSVGDVVLDPFAGFGTTLVVAERLGRRAIGVELMDERAEQIRSRVTDAVSVVRGDARSLA
;
A
#
# COMPACT_ATOMS: atom_id res chain seq x y z
N MET A 1 36.08 22.80 -1.97
CA MET A 1 34.97 23.47 -1.27
C MET A 1 33.67 23.00 -1.90
N VAL A 2 32.99 22.02 -1.31
CA VAL A 2 31.64 21.61 -1.71
C VAL A 2 30.69 22.24 -0.70
N THR A 3 29.88 23.19 -1.16
CA THR A 3 28.88 23.89 -0.35
C THR A 3 27.87 22.88 0.16
N HIS A 4 27.95 22.53 1.45
CA HIS A 4 26.99 21.68 2.15
C HIS A 4 25.71 22.48 2.43
N ASN A 5 24.91 22.73 1.40
CA ASN A 5 23.55 23.21 1.55
C ASN A 5 22.69 22.77 0.36
N GLN A 6 22.55 21.46 0.17
CA GLN A 6 21.43 20.93 -0.62
C GLN A 6 20.38 20.47 0.38
N LEU A 7 19.27 21.22 0.47
CA LEU A 7 18.08 20.80 1.20
C LEU A 7 17.64 19.46 0.61
N VAL A 8 17.64 18.40 1.42
CA VAL A 8 17.06 17.12 1.04
C VAL A 8 15.57 17.36 0.82
N GLN A 9 15.13 17.25 -0.43
CA GLN A 9 13.71 17.30 -0.74
C GLN A 9 13.03 16.07 -0.11
N PRO A 10 11.94 16.25 0.65
CA PRO A 10 11.24 15.12 1.25
C PRO A 10 10.67 14.20 0.17
N PHE A 11 10.78 12.88 0.38
CA PHE A 11 10.28 11.88 -0.57
C PHE A 11 8.75 11.96 -0.73
N VAL A 12 8.04 12.24 0.36
CA VAL A 12 6.62 12.61 0.37
C VAL A 12 6.37 13.61 1.51
N VAL A 13 5.40 14.50 1.35
CA VAL A 13 4.90 15.39 2.42
C VAL A 13 3.45 15.04 2.68
N GLN A 14 3.11 14.80 3.95
CA GLN A 14 1.77 14.41 4.36
C GLN A 14 1.38 15.04 5.68
N THR A 15 0.08 15.19 5.86
CA THR A 15 -0.55 15.73 7.06
C THR A 15 -1.38 14.66 7.76
N LEU A 16 -1.58 14.85 9.07
CA LEU A 16 -2.50 14.01 9.84
C LEU A 16 -3.94 14.06 9.30
N ALA A 17 -4.35 15.21 8.75
CA ALA A 17 -5.67 15.38 8.17
C ALA A 17 -5.86 14.50 6.92
N GLU A 18 -4.85 14.42 6.04
CA GLU A 18 -4.87 13.53 4.87
C GLU A 18 -4.91 12.06 5.27
N LEU A 19 -4.11 11.67 6.29
CA LEU A 19 -4.15 10.32 6.83
C LEU A 19 -5.55 10.00 7.40
N ALA A 20 -6.11 10.91 8.21
CA ALA A 20 -7.43 10.70 8.82
C ALA A 20 -8.57 10.67 7.79
N ALA A 21 -8.47 11.40 6.69
CA ALA A 21 -9.44 11.39 5.60
C ALA A 21 -9.48 10.04 4.85
N GLN A 22 -8.39 9.28 4.89
CA GLN A 22 -8.26 7.96 4.26
C GLN A 22 -8.47 6.81 5.25
N ARG A 23 -9.13 7.07 6.38
CA ARG A 23 -9.39 6.06 7.39
C ARG A 23 -10.23 4.92 6.80
N PRO A 24 -9.80 3.65 6.95
CA PRO A 24 -10.55 2.50 6.48
C PRO A 24 -11.91 2.37 7.15
N LEU A 25 -12.91 1.89 6.41
CA LEU A 25 -14.22 1.55 6.93
C LEU A 25 -14.03 0.51 8.06
N ASN A 26 -14.58 0.78 9.24
CA ASN A 26 -14.45 -0.02 10.47
C ASN A 26 -13.07 0.00 11.16
N GLY A 27 -12.09 0.76 10.65
CA GLY A 27 -10.84 0.99 11.37
C GLY A 27 -11.06 1.97 12.53
N GLN A 28 -11.14 1.48 13.76
CA GLN A 28 -11.05 2.35 14.93
C GLN A 28 -9.63 2.94 15.11
N GLU A 29 -8.66 2.41 14.37
CA GLU A 29 -7.24 2.69 14.51
C GLU A 29 -6.67 3.30 13.22
N LEU A 30 -5.78 4.28 13.37
CA LEU A 30 -4.99 4.86 12.27
C LEU A 30 -3.74 4.01 11.98
N VAL A 31 -3.94 2.70 11.78
CA VAL A 31 -2.87 1.75 11.44
C VAL A 31 -2.96 1.46 9.95
N HIS A 32 -2.64 2.49 9.17
CA HIS A 32 -2.49 2.44 7.72
C HIS A 32 -1.55 3.58 7.29
N PHE A 33 -1.13 3.56 6.03
CA PHE A 33 -0.54 4.71 5.37
C PHE A 33 -1.49 5.25 4.31
N THR A 34 -1.17 6.43 3.78
CA THR A 34 -1.94 7.07 2.73
C THR A 34 -1.64 6.47 1.36
N GLU A 35 -2.59 6.61 0.46
CA GLU A 35 -2.42 6.24 -0.94
C GLU A 35 -1.25 6.99 -1.59
N SER A 36 -0.99 8.26 -1.25
CA SER A 36 0.10 9.03 -1.86
C SER A 36 1.49 8.52 -1.49
N LEU A 37 1.66 7.93 -0.29
CA LEU A 37 2.91 7.24 0.06
C LEU A 37 3.07 6.00 -0.80
N ALA A 38 2.02 5.18 -0.90
CA ALA A 38 2.03 3.96 -1.71
C ALA A 38 2.31 4.27 -3.19
N THR A 39 1.65 5.28 -3.75
CA THR A 39 1.83 5.72 -5.13
C THR A 39 3.29 6.08 -5.39
N LYS A 40 3.87 6.92 -4.54
CA LYS A 40 5.25 7.38 -4.72
C LYS A 40 6.26 6.23 -4.66
N VAL A 41 6.07 5.27 -3.76
CA VAL A 41 6.94 4.07 -3.67
C VAL A 41 6.76 3.17 -4.89
N ILE A 42 5.52 2.87 -5.29
CA ILE A 42 5.24 1.95 -6.40
C ILE A 42 5.74 2.53 -7.73
N GLU A 43 5.52 3.82 -7.98
CA GLU A 43 6.01 4.47 -9.22
C GLU A 43 7.53 4.52 -9.29
N GLU A 44 8.22 4.76 -8.16
CA GLU A 44 9.67 4.88 -8.12
C GLU A 44 10.38 3.52 -8.32
N TYR A 45 9.78 2.43 -7.81
CA TYR A 45 10.46 1.13 -7.72
C TYR A 45 9.79 0.00 -8.53
N SER A 46 8.84 0.31 -9.41
CA SER A 46 8.24 -0.68 -10.31
C SER A 46 7.80 -0.05 -11.64
N SER A 47 7.62 -0.88 -12.66
CA SER A 47 7.05 -0.53 -13.96
C SER A 47 5.63 -1.06 -14.11
N VAL A 48 4.87 -0.52 -15.07
CA VAL A 48 3.57 -1.08 -15.46
C VAL A 48 3.72 -2.56 -15.83
N GLY A 49 2.82 -3.41 -15.33
CA GLY A 49 2.87 -4.86 -15.53
C GLY A 49 3.69 -5.64 -14.50
N ASP A 50 4.54 -4.98 -13.71
CA ASP A 50 5.27 -5.61 -12.61
C ASP A 50 4.32 -6.14 -11.52
N VAL A 51 4.85 -6.98 -10.63
CA VAL A 51 4.12 -7.50 -9.48
C VAL A 51 4.58 -6.79 -8.22
N VAL A 52 3.63 -6.23 -7.47
CA VAL A 52 3.86 -5.65 -6.14
C VAL A 52 3.41 -6.66 -5.08
N LEU A 53 4.31 -7.00 -4.15
CA LEU A 53 4.00 -7.87 -3.01
C LEU A 53 3.80 -7.03 -1.74
N ASP A 54 2.69 -7.24 -1.05
CA ASP A 54 2.45 -6.74 0.30
C ASP A 54 2.20 -7.91 1.27
N PRO A 55 3.20 -8.32 2.08
CA PRO A 55 3.04 -9.43 3.01
C PRO A 55 2.17 -9.10 4.23
N PHE A 56 1.79 -7.82 4.42
CA PHE A 56 0.97 -7.38 5.54
C PHE A 56 -0.10 -6.42 5.02
N ALA A 57 -0.95 -6.93 4.13
CA ALA A 57 -1.84 -6.11 3.31
C ALA A 57 -2.77 -5.20 4.12
N GLY A 58 -3.16 -5.59 5.34
CA GLY A 58 -3.90 -4.73 6.26
C GLY A 58 -5.23 -4.29 5.66
N PHE A 59 -5.36 -2.99 5.39
CA PHE A 59 -6.51 -2.42 4.69
C PHE A 59 -6.32 -2.28 3.18
N GLY A 60 -5.33 -2.92 2.58
CA GLY A 60 -5.15 -3.08 1.14
C GLY A 60 -4.65 -1.86 0.37
N THR A 61 -4.14 -0.82 1.04
CA THR A 61 -3.70 0.43 0.38
C THR A 61 -2.70 0.14 -0.76
N THR A 62 -1.67 -0.68 -0.50
CA THR A 62 -0.68 -1.07 -1.53
C THR A 62 -1.34 -1.73 -2.73
N LEU A 63 -2.26 -2.66 -2.49
CA LEU A 63 -2.86 -3.49 -3.54
C LEU A 63 -3.76 -2.66 -4.45
N VAL A 64 -4.62 -1.82 -3.85
CA VAL A 64 -5.51 -0.92 -4.58
C VAL A 64 -4.71 0.08 -5.41
N VAL A 65 -3.65 0.66 -4.83
CA VAL A 65 -2.81 1.63 -5.55
C VAL A 65 -1.99 0.95 -6.65
N ALA A 66 -1.40 -0.22 -6.40
CA ALA A 66 -0.66 -0.99 -7.39
C ALA A 66 -1.53 -1.32 -8.61
N GLU A 67 -2.75 -1.81 -8.38
CA GLU A 67 -3.73 -2.08 -9.43
C GLU A 67 -4.07 -0.82 -10.23
N ARG A 68 -4.39 0.30 -9.56
CA ARG A 68 -4.71 1.58 -10.21
C ARG A 68 -3.55 2.09 -11.07
N LEU A 69 -2.31 1.81 -10.67
CA LEU A 69 -1.11 2.15 -11.42
C LEU A 69 -0.78 1.14 -12.51
N GLY A 70 -1.60 0.11 -12.75
CA GLY A 70 -1.40 -0.88 -13.80
C GLY A 70 -0.35 -1.95 -13.46
N ARG A 71 -0.12 -2.22 -12.17
CA ARG A 71 0.67 -3.36 -11.70
C ARG A 71 -0.28 -4.50 -11.32
N ARG A 72 0.24 -5.73 -11.34
CA ARG A 72 -0.39 -6.84 -10.62
C ARG A 72 -0.01 -6.74 -9.15
N ALA A 73 -0.83 -7.25 -8.26
CA ALA A 73 -0.49 -7.23 -6.84
C ALA A 73 -0.80 -8.55 -6.14
N ILE A 74 0.02 -8.89 -5.15
CA ILE A 74 -0.19 -10.03 -4.26
C ILE A 74 -0.16 -9.50 -2.83
N GLY A 75 -1.22 -9.77 -2.08
CA GLY A 75 -1.33 -9.38 -0.68
C GLY A 75 -1.50 -10.59 0.22
N VAL A 76 -0.86 -10.58 1.39
CA VAL A 76 -1.16 -11.52 2.48
C VAL A 76 -1.82 -10.77 3.62
N GLU A 77 -2.95 -11.28 4.09
CA GLU A 77 -3.67 -10.72 5.25
C GLU A 77 -4.12 -11.85 6.18
N LEU A 78 -3.91 -11.63 7.48
CA LEU A 78 -4.19 -12.62 8.52
C LEU A 78 -5.68 -12.64 8.90
N MET A 79 -6.33 -11.47 8.95
CA MET A 79 -7.72 -11.34 9.38
C MET A 79 -8.70 -11.52 8.22
N ASP A 80 -9.59 -12.49 8.34
CA ASP A 80 -10.59 -12.85 7.33
C ASP A 80 -11.41 -11.65 6.84
N GLU A 81 -11.92 -10.85 7.79
CA GLU A 81 -12.75 -9.70 7.50
C GLU A 81 -11.98 -8.67 6.65
N ARG A 82 -10.71 -8.42 6.98
CA ARG A 82 -9.87 -7.48 6.22
C ARG A 82 -9.54 -8.03 4.85
N ALA A 83 -9.20 -9.31 4.73
CA ALA A 83 -8.96 -9.94 3.44
C ALA A 83 -10.19 -9.79 2.50
N GLU A 84 -11.40 -9.94 3.03
CA GLU A 84 -12.63 -9.76 2.26
C GLU A 84 -12.91 -8.29 1.91
N GLN A 85 -12.64 -7.37 2.84
CA GLN A 85 -12.69 -5.93 2.57
C GLN A 85 -11.71 -5.52 1.48
N ILE A 86 -10.54 -6.15 1.37
CA ILE A 86 -9.61 -5.92 0.27
C ILE A 86 -10.20 -6.44 -1.04
N ARG A 87 -10.67 -7.71 -1.07
CA ARG A 87 -11.23 -8.34 -2.29
C ARG A 87 -12.39 -7.55 -2.88
N SER A 88 -13.23 -6.92 -2.06
CA SER A 88 -14.34 -6.09 -2.56
C SER A 88 -13.91 -4.78 -3.24
N ARG A 89 -12.63 -4.39 -3.16
CA ARG A 89 -12.09 -3.13 -3.70
C ARG A 89 -11.11 -3.31 -4.86
N VAL A 90 -10.78 -4.55 -5.22
CA VAL A 90 -9.80 -4.89 -6.26
C VAL A 90 -10.41 -5.82 -7.29
N THR A 91 -9.77 -5.95 -8.45
CA THR A 91 -10.17 -6.86 -9.54
C THR A 91 -9.26 -8.10 -9.58
N ASP A 92 -9.43 -8.91 -10.63
CA ASP A 92 -8.64 -10.13 -10.87
C ASP A 92 -7.13 -9.86 -11.07
N ALA A 93 -6.72 -8.60 -11.25
CA ALA A 93 -5.31 -8.20 -11.28
C ALA A 93 -4.60 -8.34 -9.91
N VAL A 94 -5.37 -8.52 -8.83
CA VAL A 94 -4.88 -8.64 -7.46
C VAL A 94 -5.22 -9.99 -6.85
N SER A 95 -4.21 -10.67 -6.30
CA SER A 95 -4.39 -11.90 -5.52
C SER A 95 -4.29 -11.61 -4.03
N VAL A 96 -5.36 -11.89 -3.28
CA VAL A 96 -5.39 -11.72 -1.81
C VAL A 96 -5.35 -13.10 -1.14
N VAL A 97 -4.18 -13.45 -0.60
CA VAL A 97 -3.95 -14.66 0.17
C VAL A 97 -4.35 -14.40 1.62
N ARG A 98 -5.33 -15.17 2.09
CA ARG A 98 -5.64 -15.23 3.52
C ARG A 98 -4.61 -16.15 4.19
N GLY A 99 -3.81 -15.64 5.11
CA GLY A 99 -2.84 -16.48 5.79
C GLY A 99 -1.83 -15.72 6.64
N ASP A 100 -0.93 -16.49 7.22
CA ASP A 100 0.22 -15.98 7.96
C ASP A 100 1.39 -15.76 7.00
N ALA A 101 1.91 -14.54 6.95
CA ALA A 101 3.04 -14.18 6.11
C ALA A 101 4.31 -15.00 6.42
N ARG A 102 4.42 -15.57 7.63
CA ARG A 102 5.52 -16.48 8.01
C ARG A 102 5.52 -17.78 7.20
N SER A 103 4.41 -18.12 6.57
CA SER A 103 4.25 -19.34 5.75
C SER A 103 4.64 -19.13 4.28
N LEU A 104 5.20 -17.98 3.91
CA LEU A 104 5.65 -17.69 2.54
C LEU A 104 7.01 -18.32 2.16
N ALA A 105 7.66 -19.02 3.09
CA ALA A 105 8.99 -19.61 2.93
C ALA A 105 8.95 -21.10 2.56
#